data_AF-Q2YQ06-F1
#
_entry.id   AF-Q2YQ06-F1
#
_cell.length_a   1.000
_cell.length_b   1.000
_cell.length_c   1.000
_cell.angle_alpha   90.00
_cell.angle_beta   90.00
_cell.angle_gamma   90.00
#
_symmetry.space_group_name_H-M   'P 1'
#
loop_
_entity.id
_entity.type
_entity.pdbx_description
1 polymer ?
#
loop_
_entity_poly.entity_id
_entity_poly.type
_entity_poly.pdbx_seq_one_letter_code
_entity_poly.pdbx_strand_id
1 'polypeptide(L)'
;MPSSRIRNFLRAIMLKSSSRISRFFASVAFGTAVLCASGAMASTSWVVFDADSGRMLGQDDASAQHAPASLAKMMTLYLTFEALKTGRLHWDDALPISKNAASKVRMKLWLKAGDTISTRDAVNGMIIVSANDAATVMGEYLAGSEAAFARLMTQRARQIGMKSTIFANPSGLTANVSQLTTARDMAVLGMALRRDFPEEYALFSQRSFTFRGRVYNGHNNLMYRYAGVDGIKTGYTNVSGYNLVSSAYINNRHLVGVVLGAGSAGQRDGQMAKLLTRFGGVDNGKAAPLVAMAKPQAVTAKLKPDVVADLIDDTQIEQGDGGYPVTSGRSNWRIQLAATPSRAGASELQEKYAPVVSRIVPGAKGEISPSPKGRKVYRVRFSGVRDSAAASKACAQLKRQQIACLAIQN
;
A
#
# COMPACT_ATOMS: atom_id res chain seq x y z
N MET A 1 -44.27 64.18 38.54
CA MET A 1 -45.69 64.12 38.15
C MET A 1 -45.81 63.36 36.82
N PRO A 2 -46.91 62.61 36.59
CA PRO A 2 -46.82 61.22 36.14
C PRO A 2 -47.50 60.88 34.80
N SER A 3 -47.13 59.70 34.29
CA SER A 3 -47.87 58.69 33.51
C SER A 3 -48.95 59.06 32.46
N SER A 4 -48.71 58.52 31.25
CA SER A 4 -49.64 57.79 30.36
C SER A 4 -50.80 58.53 29.68
N ARG A 5 -50.87 58.44 28.34
CA ARG A 5 -52.15 58.38 27.61
C ARG A 5 -52.09 57.50 26.35
N ILE A 6 -52.95 56.50 26.39
CA ILE A 6 -53.55 55.75 25.29
C ILE A 6 -54.59 56.64 24.58
N ARG A 7 -54.70 56.55 23.24
CA ARG A 7 -55.94 56.69 22.41
C ARG A 7 -55.58 56.55 20.92
N ASN A 8 -55.85 55.43 20.25
CA ASN A 8 -57.12 54.95 19.65
C ASN A 8 -57.61 55.70 18.39
N PHE A 9 -57.66 54.91 17.31
CA PHE A 9 -58.74 54.76 16.32
C PHE A 9 -59.06 55.89 15.33
N LEU A 10 -58.93 55.57 14.02
CA LEU A 10 -59.90 55.73 12.90
C LEU A 10 -59.20 55.23 11.61
N ARG A 11 -59.55 54.05 11.06
CA ARG A 11 -60.44 53.85 9.88
C ARG A 11 -60.07 54.69 8.65
N ALA A 12 -60.03 54.22 7.40
CA ALA A 12 -60.12 52.91 6.75
C ALA A 12 -59.94 53.13 5.22
N ILE A 13 -59.58 52.09 4.48
CA ILE A 13 -59.87 51.84 3.05
C ILE A 13 -59.06 52.63 2.01
N MET A 14 -58.14 51.93 1.31
CA MET A 14 -58.19 51.83 -0.16
C MET A 14 -57.45 50.58 -0.66
N LEU A 15 -58.25 49.73 -1.31
CA LEU A 15 -57.99 48.76 -2.37
C LEU A 15 -56.99 47.60 -2.15
N LYS A 16 -57.61 46.44 -1.93
CA LYS A 16 -57.30 45.18 -2.62
C LYS A 16 -56.93 45.41 -4.09
N SER A 17 -55.74 44.94 -4.50
CA SER A 17 -55.58 44.35 -5.83
C SER A 17 -54.76 43.08 -5.72
N SER A 18 -55.44 42.00 -6.06
CA SER A 18 -55.00 40.62 -6.15
C SER A 18 -54.35 40.35 -7.50
N SER A 19 -53.14 39.78 -7.53
CA SER A 19 -52.74 38.81 -8.57
C SER A 19 -51.39 38.19 -8.15
N ARG A 20 -51.37 36.92 -7.73
CA ARG A 20 -51.01 35.79 -8.60
C ARG A 20 -49.69 35.95 -9.38
N ILE A 21 -48.60 36.40 -8.74
CA ILE A 21 -47.23 36.25 -9.28
C ILE A 21 -46.27 35.65 -8.21
N SER A 22 -46.81 34.95 -7.19
CA SER A 22 -45.97 34.39 -6.11
C SER A 22 -45.55 32.93 -6.32
N ARG A 23 -45.80 32.29 -7.46
CA ARG A 23 -45.53 30.84 -7.63
C ARG A 23 -45.15 30.45 -9.06
N PHE A 24 -44.10 31.03 -9.65
CA PHE A 24 -43.49 30.42 -10.86
C PHE A 24 -42.02 30.80 -11.13
N PHE A 25 -41.27 31.27 -10.12
CA PHE A 25 -39.81 31.51 -10.25
C PHE A 25 -39.01 30.93 -9.07
N ALA A 26 -39.47 29.80 -8.52
CA ALA A 26 -38.76 29.06 -7.46
C ALA A 26 -38.50 27.60 -7.85
N SER A 27 -38.21 27.34 -9.13
CA SER A 27 -38.06 25.98 -9.67
C SER A 27 -36.92 25.80 -10.69
N VAL A 28 -35.94 26.72 -10.79
CA VAL A 28 -34.77 26.56 -11.69
C VAL A 28 -33.44 26.84 -10.97
N ALA A 29 -33.30 26.35 -9.73
CA ALA A 29 -32.00 26.38 -9.03
C ALA A 29 -31.74 25.09 -8.23
N PHE A 30 -32.31 23.96 -8.70
CA PHE A 30 -32.09 22.66 -8.07
C PHE A 30 -31.90 21.61 -9.17
N GLY A 31 -30.69 21.56 -9.73
CA GLY A 31 -30.38 20.58 -10.77
C GLY A 31 -29.16 20.93 -11.58
N THR A 32 -27.98 20.84 -10.97
CA THR A 32 -26.68 20.46 -11.60
C THR A 32 -25.54 20.64 -10.59
N ALA A 33 -25.41 19.70 -9.67
CA ALA A 33 -24.16 19.47 -8.94
C ALA A 33 -24.07 17.98 -8.53
N VAL A 34 -24.33 17.10 -9.49
CA VAL A 34 -23.95 15.68 -9.42
C VAL A 34 -23.06 15.45 -10.63
N LEU A 35 -21.97 14.69 -10.42
CA LEU A 35 -20.82 14.47 -11.31
C LEU A 35 -19.69 15.51 -11.22
N CYS A 36 -18.89 15.38 -10.17
CA CYS A 36 -17.48 14.99 -10.32
C CYS A 36 -16.98 14.37 -9.02
N ALA A 37 -17.42 13.14 -8.73
CA ALA A 37 -16.60 12.24 -7.93
C ALA A 37 -15.52 11.68 -8.87
N SER A 38 -14.61 12.55 -9.32
CA SER A 38 -13.30 12.09 -9.76
C SER A 38 -12.73 11.33 -8.57
N GLY A 39 -12.37 10.05 -8.74
CA GLY A 39 -11.61 9.35 -7.70
C GLY A 39 -10.44 10.25 -7.32
N ALA A 40 -10.47 10.80 -6.10
CA ALA A 40 -9.40 11.65 -5.63
C ALA A 40 -8.16 10.76 -5.59
N MET A 41 -7.32 10.89 -6.62
CA MET A 41 -5.92 10.47 -6.52
C MET A 41 -5.42 11.12 -5.24
N ALA A 42 -5.02 10.32 -4.25
CA ALA A 42 -4.50 10.85 -3.00
C ALA A 42 -3.46 11.93 -3.33
N SER A 43 -3.64 13.14 -2.82
CA SER A 43 -2.71 14.23 -3.08
C SER A 43 -1.32 13.78 -2.61
N THR A 44 -0.33 13.84 -3.50
CA THR A 44 1.01 13.42 -3.13
C THR A 44 1.55 14.33 -2.02
N SER A 45 1.99 13.74 -0.92
CA SER A 45 2.52 14.48 0.24
C SER A 45 3.98 14.11 0.48
N TRP A 46 4.80 15.06 0.90
CA TRP A 46 6.20 14.77 1.19
C TRP A 46 6.79 15.63 2.31
N VAL A 47 7.86 15.13 2.91
CA VAL A 47 8.67 15.87 3.88
C VAL A 47 10.11 15.40 3.84
N VAL A 48 11.05 16.30 4.14
CA VAL A 48 12.46 15.97 4.34
C VAL A 48 12.93 16.55 5.66
N PHE A 49 13.59 15.72 6.45
CA PHE A 49 14.25 16.09 7.69
C PHE A 49 15.76 15.88 7.58
N ASP A 50 16.50 16.76 8.23
CA ASP A 50 17.84 16.47 8.73
C ASP A 50 17.67 15.58 9.96
N ALA A 51 18.14 14.34 9.86
CA ALA A 51 17.89 13.31 10.86
C ALA A 51 18.75 13.47 12.11
N ASP A 52 19.89 14.14 12.00
CA ASP A 52 20.85 14.32 13.09
C ASP A 52 20.38 15.43 14.04
N SER A 53 19.84 16.52 13.48
CA SER A 53 19.27 17.64 14.23
C SER A 53 17.77 17.55 14.49
N GLY A 54 17.04 16.70 13.75
CA GLY A 54 15.59 16.63 13.76
C GLY A 54 14.89 17.83 13.09
N ARG A 55 15.64 18.68 12.37
CA ARG A 55 15.10 19.86 11.70
C ARG A 55 14.44 19.49 10.38
N MET A 56 13.22 19.98 10.18
CA MET A 56 12.54 19.88 8.89
C MET A 56 13.17 20.81 7.86
N LEU A 57 13.59 20.28 6.73
CA LEU A 57 14.23 21.03 5.65
C LEU A 57 13.20 21.52 4.62
N GLY A 58 12.13 20.76 4.42
CA GLY A 58 11.01 21.14 3.56
C GLY A 58 9.88 20.14 3.63
N GLN A 59 8.68 20.57 3.22
CA GLN A 59 7.49 19.74 3.14
C GLN A 59 6.53 20.21 2.06
N ASP A 60 5.60 19.33 1.72
CA ASP A 60 4.35 19.64 1.02
C ASP A 60 3.27 18.73 1.57
N ASP A 61 2.19 19.34 2.09
CA ASP A 61 1.05 18.67 2.70
C ASP A 61 1.41 17.51 3.66
N ALA A 62 2.49 17.65 4.45
CA ALA A 62 3.03 16.53 5.21
C ALA A 62 2.15 16.04 6.37
N SER A 63 1.03 16.72 6.63
CA SER A 63 0.02 16.35 7.62
C SER A 63 -1.20 15.66 7.00
N ALA A 64 -1.30 15.58 5.67
CA ALA A 64 -2.37 14.84 5.01
C ALA A 64 -2.36 13.37 5.40
N GLN A 65 -3.57 12.81 5.51
CA GLN A 65 -3.80 11.45 5.92
C GLN A 65 -3.67 10.51 4.72
N HIS A 66 -2.86 9.47 4.87
CA HIS A 66 -2.62 8.44 3.87
C HIS A 66 -2.76 7.06 4.50
N ALA A 67 -3.18 6.08 3.72
CA ALA A 67 -3.02 4.69 4.12
C ALA A 67 -1.51 4.33 4.14
N PRO A 68 -0.98 3.69 5.20
CA PRO A 68 0.45 3.45 5.34
C PRO A 68 0.99 2.39 4.37
N ALA A 69 0.14 1.48 3.88
CA ALA A 69 0.58 0.30 3.13
C ALA A 69 1.75 -0.42 3.85
N SER A 70 2.69 -1.01 3.10
CA SER A 70 3.86 -1.70 3.69
C SER A 70 4.75 -0.84 4.58
N LEU A 71 4.60 0.49 4.62
CA LEU A 71 5.33 1.32 5.57
C LEU A 71 4.99 0.98 7.02
N ALA A 72 3.81 0.41 7.29
CA ALA A 72 3.44 -0.07 8.62
C ALA A 72 4.45 -1.09 9.20
N LYS A 73 5.13 -1.87 8.33
CA LYS A 73 6.16 -2.82 8.77
C LYS A 73 7.37 -2.14 9.40
N MET A 74 7.60 -0.85 9.15
CA MET A 74 8.62 -0.09 9.88
C MET A 74 8.32 -0.06 11.38
N MET A 75 7.04 0.06 11.79
CA MET A 75 6.65 0.03 13.20
C MET A 75 6.72 -1.40 13.75
N THR A 76 6.38 -2.41 12.94
CA THR A 76 6.56 -3.82 13.31
C THR A 76 8.03 -4.13 13.59
N LEU A 77 8.94 -3.69 12.72
CA LEU A 77 10.38 -3.81 12.91
C LEU A 77 10.86 -3.00 14.11
N TYR A 78 10.37 -1.78 14.32
CA TYR A 78 10.70 -0.97 15.51
C TYR A 78 10.38 -1.72 16.80
N LEU A 79 9.17 -2.29 16.92
CA LEU A 79 8.78 -3.08 18.09
C LEU A 79 9.57 -4.38 18.23
N THR A 80 9.96 -4.99 17.11
CA THR A 80 10.82 -6.18 17.08
C THR A 80 12.21 -5.86 17.61
N PHE A 81 12.83 -4.77 17.15
CA PHE A 81 14.14 -4.33 17.60
C PHE A 81 14.13 -3.91 19.07
N GLU A 82 13.03 -3.32 19.54
CA GLU A 82 12.86 -3.09 20.97
C GLU A 82 12.82 -4.40 21.77
N ALA A 83 12.09 -5.41 21.29
CA ALA A 83 12.02 -6.71 21.95
C ALA A 83 13.40 -7.40 22.00
N LEU A 84 14.17 -7.32 20.91
CA LEU A 84 15.56 -7.79 20.84
C LEU A 84 16.47 -7.05 21.83
N LYS A 85 16.46 -5.72 21.81
CA LYS A 85 17.27 -4.87 22.70
C LYS A 85 16.96 -5.07 24.18
N THR A 86 15.72 -5.44 24.51
CA THR A 86 15.28 -5.70 25.89
C THR A 86 15.39 -7.18 26.30
N GLY A 87 15.89 -8.06 25.43
CA GLY A 87 16.03 -9.50 25.69
C GLY A 87 14.72 -10.27 25.79
N ARG A 88 13.59 -9.67 25.36
CA ARG A 88 12.28 -10.36 25.29
C ARG A 88 12.14 -11.23 24.05
N LEU A 89 13.02 -11.04 23.07
CA LEU A 89 13.12 -11.78 21.83
C LEU A 89 14.61 -11.97 21.54
N HIS A 90 14.99 -13.08 20.92
CA HIS A 90 16.32 -13.35 20.42
C HIS A 90 16.28 -13.64 18.92
N TRP A 91 17.41 -13.44 18.24
CA TRP A 91 17.51 -13.58 16.79
C TRP A 91 17.21 -14.99 16.28
N ASP A 92 17.48 -16.01 17.09
CA ASP A 92 17.35 -17.41 16.72
C ASP A 92 16.09 -18.06 17.31
N ASP A 93 15.22 -17.28 17.96
CA ASP A 93 13.94 -17.77 18.46
C ASP A 93 13.09 -18.34 17.31
N ALA A 94 12.57 -19.55 17.53
CA ALA A 94 11.72 -20.24 16.57
C ALA A 94 10.26 -19.78 16.74
N LEU A 95 9.82 -18.90 15.85
CA LEU A 95 8.49 -18.30 15.90
C LEU A 95 7.48 -19.23 15.21
N PRO A 96 6.42 -19.71 15.90
CA PRO A 96 5.41 -20.58 15.32
C PRO A 96 4.62 -19.86 14.24
N ILE A 97 4.41 -20.53 13.10
CA ILE A 97 3.64 -19.99 11.99
C ILE A 97 2.18 -20.44 12.13
N SER A 98 1.29 -19.48 12.35
CA SER A 98 -0.15 -19.73 12.42
C SER A 98 -0.77 -19.94 11.03
N LYS A 99 -2.01 -20.47 11.01
CA LYS A 99 -2.82 -20.52 9.79
C LYS A 99 -3.09 -19.13 9.21
N ASN A 100 -3.29 -18.14 10.08
CA ASN A 100 -3.53 -16.75 9.69
C ASN A 100 -2.28 -16.10 9.06
N ALA A 101 -1.09 -16.36 9.59
CA ALA A 101 0.15 -15.89 8.98
C ALA A 101 0.38 -16.53 7.60
N ALA A 102 0.16 -17.84 7.48
CA ALA A 102 0.32 -18.56 6.22
C ALA A 102 -0.69 -18.13 5.13
N SER A 103 -1.91 -17.72 5.53
CA SER A 103 -2.97 -17.29 4.62
C SER A 103 -2.72 -15.92 3.98
N LYS A 104 -1.84 -15.08 4.57
CA LYS A 104 -1.58 -13.74 4.05
C LYS A 104 -1.22 -13.76 2.56
N VAL A 105 -1.75 -12.78 1.85
CA VAL A 105 -1.64 -12.68 0.39
C VAL A 105 -0.56 -11.70 -0.03
N ARG A 106 0.08 -12.00 -1.17
CA ARG A 106 1.16 -11.22 -1.83
C ARG A 106 2.37 -10.95 -0.92
N MET A 107 3.49 -10.53 -1.51
CA MET A 107 4.74 -10.14 -0.83
C MET A 107 5.02 -11.00 0.41
N LYS A 108 5.41 -12.26 0.22
CA LYS A 108 5.48 -13.24 1.30
C LYS A 108 6.60 -14.26 1.11
N LEU A 109 7.00 -14.93 2.19
CA LEU A 109 7.98 -16.02 2.17
C LEU A 109 7.36 -17.38 1.87
N TRP A 110 6.03 -17.46 1.79
CA TRP A 110 5.27 -18.69 1.61
C TRP A 110 5.45 -19.63 2.80
N LEU A 111 5.37 -19.05 4.00
CA LEU A 111 5.42 -19.77 5.26
C LEU A 111 4.27 -20.78 5.36
N LYS A 112 4.54 -21.95 5.94
CA LYS A 112 3.56 -23.03 6.11
C LYS A 112 3.07 -23.04 7.55
N ALA A 113 1.76 -23.13 7.74
CA ALA A 113 1.19 -23.25 9.07
C ALA A 113 1.69 -24.53 9.78
N GLY A 114 2.07 -24.40 11.05
CA GLY A 114 2.64 -25.50 11.84
C GLY A 114 4.17 -25.60 11.79
N ASP A 115 4.83 -24.95 10.81
CA ASP A 115 6.29 -24.76 10.83
C ASP A 115 6.69 -23.65 11.82
N THR A 116 7.99 -23.43 11.97
CA THR A 116 8.57 -22.22 12.57
C THR A 116 9.42 -21.41 11.57
N ILE A 117 9.65 -20.15 11.90
CA ILE A 117 10.62 -19.25 11.25
C ILE A 117 11.48 -18.57 12.33
N SER A 118 12.76 -18.36 12.07
CA SER A 118 13.61 -17.61 13.01
C SER A 118 13.24 -16.13 13.05
N THR A 119 13.45 -15.45 14.17
CA THR A 119 13.33 -13.98 14.25
C THR A 119 14.14 -13.29 13.15
N ARG A 120 15.38 -13.76 12.91
CA ARG A 120 16.27 -13.25 11.87
C ARG A 120 15.66 -13.33 10.47
N ASP A 121 15.12 -14.47 10.10
CA ASP A 121 14.48 -14.66 8.79
C ASP A 121 13.19 -13.85 8.67
N ALA A 122 12.42 -13.72 9.74
CA ALA A 122 11.21 -12.90 9.76
C ALA A 122 11.55 -11.41 9.54
N VAL A 123 12.57 -10.90 10.24
CA VAL A 123 13.10 -9.53 10.08
C VAL A 123 13.59 -9.31 8.65
N ASN A 124 14.48 -10.17 8.14
CA ASN A 124 15.01 -10.06 6.78
C ASN A 124 13.90 -10.15 5.73
N GLY A 125 12.91 -11.02 5.92
CA GLY A 125 11.74 -11.11 5.05
C GLY A 125 10.94 -9.82 4.99
N MET A 126 10.69 -9.19 6.14
CA MET A 126 9.99 -7.90 6.22
C MET A 126 10.78 -6.75 5.59
N ILE A 127 12.11 -6.75 5.73
CA ILE A 127 12.98 -5.71 5.19
C ILE A 127 13.11 -5.84 3.66
N ILE A 128 13.52 -7.01 3.18
CA ILE A 128 13.94 -7.19 1.78
C ILE A 128 12.76 -7.33 0.84
N VAL A 129 11.85 -8.25 1.15
CA VAL A 129 10.71 -8.57 0.27
C VAL A 129 9.38 -8.15 0.87
N SER A 130 9.40 -7.35 1.93
CA SER A 130 8.20 -6.79 2.53
C SER A 130 7.19 -7.86 2.99
N ALA A 131 7.70 -9.00 3.48
CA ALA A 131 6.93 -10.21 3.79
C ALA A 131 5.74 -9.96 4.73
N ASN A 132 4.52 -10.20 4.26
CA ASN A 132 3.28 -10.06 5.00
C ASN A 132 3.10 -11.18 6.02
N ASP A 133 3.38 -12.42 5.61
CA ASP A 133 3.33 -13.60 6.48
C ASP A 133 4.30 -13.46 7.66
N ALA A 134 5.54 -13.03 7.40
CA ALA A 134 6.51 -12.76 8.46
C ALA A 134 6.07 -11.65 9.43
N ALA A 135 5.46 -10.56 8.91
CA ALA A 135 4.94 -9.49 9.77
C ALA A 135 3.80 -9.98 10.68
N THR A 136 2.91 -10.82 10.15
CA THR A 136 1.84 -11.43 10.95
C THR A 136 2.41 -12.39 12.00
N VAL A 137 3.37 -13.26 11.65
CA VAL A 137 4.06 -14.13 12.63
C VAL A 137 4.63 -13.29 13.77
N MET A 138 5.37 -12.23 13.44
CA MET A 138 5.99 -11.36 14.43
C MET A 138 4.97 -10.67 15.34
N GLY A 139 3.88 -10.15 14.75
CA GLY A 139 2.82 -9.49 15.51
C GLY A 139 2.08 -10.45 16.45
N GLU A 140 1.75 -11.64 15.97
CA GLU A 140 1.11 -12.69 16.78
C GLU A 140 2.04 -13.18 17.89
N TYR A 141 3.34 -13.32 17.61
CA TYR A 141 4.31 -13.74 18.63
C TYR A 141 4.45 -12.70 19.75
N LEU A 142 4.56 -11.42 19.40
CA LEU A 142 4.82 -10.35 20.36
C LEU A 142 3.59 -9.92 21.17
N ALA A 143 2.36 -10.14 20.65
CA ALA A 143 1.14 -9.65 21.28
C ALA A 143 -0.03 -10.65 21.31
N GLY A 144 0.18 -11.88 20.87
CA GLY A 144 -0.83 -12.95 20.82
C GLY A 144 -1.82 -12.86 19.65
N SER A 145 -2.01 -11.68 19.04
CA SER A 145 -2.87 -11.49 17.86
C SER A 145 -2.50 -10.23 17.09
N GLU A 146 -2.90 -10.16 15.81
CA GLU A 146 -2.68 -8.97 14.97
C GLU A 146 -3.35 -7.71 15.54
N ALA A 147 -4.56 -7.81 16.11
CA ALA A 147 -5.24 -6.63 16.67
C ALA A 147 -4.59 -6.15 17.96
N ALA A 148 -4.13 -7.07 18.81
CA ALA A 148 -3.36 -6.70 20.00
C ALA A 148 -2.05 -6.02 19.61
N PHE A 149 -1.38 -6.55 18.58
CA PHE A 149 -0.18 -5.94 18.04
C PHE A 149 -0.45 -4.57 17.42
N ALA A 150 -1.53 -4.40 16.67
CA ALA A 150 -1.92 -3.11 16.08
C ALA A 150 -2.19 -2.02 17.13
N ARG A 151 -2.80 -2.39 18.27
CA ARG A 151 -2.94 -1.49 19.43
C ARG A 151 -1.57 -1.11 20.00
N LEU A 152 -0.65 -2.06 20.14
CA LEU A 152 0.71 -1.81 20.58
C LEU A 152 1.48 -0.90 19.60
N MET A 153 1.37 -1.14 18.29
CA MET A 153 1.94 -0.30 17.25
C MET A 153 1.42 1.13 17.34
N THR A 154 0.11 1.31 17.51
CA THR A 154 -0.51 2.63 17.61
C THR A 154 -0.11 3.34 18.90
N GLN A 155 -0.11 2.63 20.04
CA GLN A 155 0.36 3.18 21.31
C GLN A 155 1.82 3.62 21.20
N ARG A 156 2.67 2.79 20.61
CA ARG A 156 4.08 3.11 20.39
C ARG A 156 4.26 4.29 19.45
N ALA A 157 3.50 4.36 18.36
CA ALA A 157 3.49 5.49 17.45
C ALA A 157 3.26 6.80 18.20
N ARG A 158 2.25 6.84 19.09
CA ARG A 158 1.97 8.02 19.92
C ARG A 158 3.11 8.37 20.87
N GLN A 159 3.72 7.38 21.50
CA GLN A 159 4.86 7.57 22.41
C GLN A 159 6.07 8.19 21.70
N ILE A 160 6.34 7.78 20.47
CA ILE A 160 7.45 8.33 19.66
C ILE A 160 7.06 9.60 18.88
N GLY A 161 5.88 10.17 19.13
CA GLY A 161 5.47 11.45 18.56
C GLY A 161 4.75 11.39 17.21
N MET A 162 4.45 10.20 16.68
CA MET A 162 3.57 10.04 15.53
C MET A 162 2.12 10.24 16.01
N LYS A 163 1.59 11.46 16.02
CA LYS A 163 0.29 11.80 16.64
C LYS A 163 -0.91 11.53 15.75
N SER A 164 -0.68 11.33 14.46
CA SER A 164 -1.70 11.27 13.41
C SER A 164 -1.68 9.92 12.67
N THR A 165 -1.24 8.86 13.36
CA THR A 165 -1.06 7.51 12.80
C THR A 165 -1.86 6.44 13.53
N ILE A 166 -2.64 5.61 12.84
CA ILE A 166 -3.35 4.47 13.44
C ILE A 166 -3.02 3.23 12.61
N PHE A 167 -2.59 2.17 13.27
CA PHE A 167 -2.34 0.86 12.67
C PHE A 167 -3.48 -0.09 13.02
N ALA A 168 -3.80 -0.99 12.09
CA ALA A 168 -4.83 -2.02 12.27
C ALA A 168 -4.25 -3.44 12.15
N ASN A 169 -3.05 -3.60 11.58
CA ASN A 169 -2.34 -4.88 11.53
C ASN A 169 -0.81 -4.67 11.37
N PRO A 170 0.01 -5.72 11.56
CA PRO A 170 1.48 -5.65 11.49
C PRO A 170 2.03 -5.36 10.08
N SER A 171 1.26 -5.60 9.03
CA SER A 171 1.74 -5.61 7.65
C SER A 171 1.37 -4.35 6.86
N GLY A 172 0.34 -3.63 7.30
CA GLY A 172 -0.31 -2.57 6.54
C GLY A 172 -1.19 -3.06 5.40
N LEU A 173 -1.58 -4.34 5.42
CA LEU A 173 -2.62 -4.88 4.52
C LEU A 173 -3.92 -4.13 4.75
N THR A 174 -4.69 -3.89 3.70
CA THR A 174 -6.04 -3.30 3.85
C THR A 174 -6.84 -4.16 4.82
N ALA A 175 -7.49 -3.52 5.78
CA ALA A 175 -8.34 -4.15 6.78
C ALA A 175 -9.69 -3.46 6.78
N ASN A 176 -10.67 -4.08 7.44
CA ASN A 176 -12.01 -3.48 7.60
C ASN A 176 -11.98 -2.20 8.45
N VAL A 177 -10.88 -1.98 9.18
CA VAL A 177 -10.62 -0.74 9.94
C VAL A 177 -9.56 0.08 9.19
N SER A 178 -9.86 1.37 9.03
CA SER A 178 -8.95 2.32 8.39
C SER A 178 -7.61 2.41 9.13
N GLN A 179 -6.52 2.29 8.37
CA GLN A 179 -5.17 2.58 8.81
C GLN A 179 -4.75 3.90 8.21
N LEU A 180 -4.19 4.79 9.02
CA LEU A 180 -3.83 6.13 8.60
C LEU A 180 -2.45 6.50 9.11
N THR A 181 -1.76 7.36 8.37
CA THR A 181 -0.48 7.96 8.73
C THR A 181 -0.35 9.30 8.01
N THR A 182 0.70 10.05 8.34
CA THR A 182 1.14 11.22 7.58
C THR A 182 2.58 11.07 7.12
N ALA A 183 3.02 11.93 6.20
CA ALA A 183 4.42 11.96 5.77
C ALA A 183 5.33 12.36 6.95
N ARG A 184 4.88 13.30 7.78
CA ARG A 184 5.57 13.72 9.01
C ARG A 184 5.75 12.57 10.00
N ASP A 185 4.69 11.82 10.28
CA ASP A 185 4.75 10.71 11.22
C ASP A 185 5.67 9.59 10.71
N MET A 186 5.63 9.28 9.41
CA MET A 186 6.55 8.29 8.83
C MET A 186 8.01 8.75 8.86
N ALA A 187 8.28 10.06 8.75
CA ALA A 187 9.63 10.60 8.92
C ALA A 187 10.11 10.45 10.36
N VAL A 188 9.24 10.71 11.35
CA VAL A 188 9.51 10.47 12.77
C VAL A 188 9.89 9.01 13.01
N LEU A 189 9.14 8.06 12.45
CA LEU A 189 9.46 6.64 12.56
C LEU A 189 10.80 6.27 11.89
N GLY A 190 11.08 6.82 10.71
CA GLY A 190 12.35 6.62 10.02
C GLY A 190 13.55 7.13 10.82
N MET A 191 13.45 8.32 11.42
CA MET A 191 14.47 8.87 12.31
C MET A 191 14.61 8.06 13.60
N ALA A 192 13.49 7.61 14.19
CA ALA A 192 13.49 6.83 15.42
C ALA A 192 14.18 5.46 15.24
N LEU A 193 13.91 4.75 14.14
CA LEU A 193 14.61 3.50 13.82
C LEU A 193 16.13 3.67 13.80
N ARG A 194 16.62 4.76 13.19
CA ARG A 194 18.06 5.06 13.10
C ARG A 194 18.67 5.41 14.44
N ARG A 195 17.99 6.26 15.21
CA ARG A 195 18.45 6.74 16.51
C ARG A 195 18.48 5.62 17.56
N ASP A 196 17.42 4.81 17.61
CA ASP A 196 17.19 3.89 18.72
C ASP A 196 17.83 2.51 18.48
N PHE A 197 17.99 2.13 17.20
CA PHE A 197 18.44 0.81 16.74
C PHE A 197 19.45 0.93 15.58
N PRO A 198 20.59 1.63 15.72
CA PRO A 198 21.51 1.87 14.61
C PRO A 198 22.12 0.58 14.02
N GLU A 199 22.35 -0.44 14.84
CA GLU A 199 22.88 -1.74 14.40
C GLU A 199 21.85 -2.51 13.56
N GLU A 200 20.60 -2.61 14.04
CA GLU A 200 19.52 -3.25 13.30
C GLU A 200 19.08 -2.41 12.10
N TYR A 201 19.20 -1.09 12.18
CA TYR A 201 18.92 -0.19 11.07
C TYR A 201 19.79 -0.49 9.84
N ALA A 202 21.05 -0.90 10.05
CA ALA A 202 21.95 -1.26 8.96
C ALA A 202 21.37 -2.40 8.07
N LEU A 203 20.47 -3.24 8.61
CA LEU A 203 19.80 -4.29 7.85
C LEU A 203 18.95 -3.73 6.70
N PHE A 204 18.43 -2.51 6.78
CA PHE A 204 17.64 -1.89 5.69
C PHE A 204 18.45 -1.60 4.43
N SER A 205 19.78 -1.57 4.53
CA SER A 205 20.69 -1.38 3.39
C SER A 205 20.94 -2.67 2.58
N GLN A 206 20.53 -3.83 3.12
CA GLN A 206 20.69 -5.10 2.46
C GLN A 206 19.88 -5.19 1.15
N ARG A 207 20.51 -5.74 0.12
CA ARG A 207 19.91 -5.88 -1.22
C ARG A 207 19.26 -7.24 -1.44
N SER A 208 19.66 -8.24 -0.68
CA SER A 208 19.16 -9.60 -0.81
C SER A 208 19.35 -10.38 0.48
N PHE A 209 18.58 -11.45 0.67
CA PHE A 209 18.83 -12.44 1.70
C PHE A 209 18.49 -13.84 1.19
N THR A 210 19.06 -14.86 1.82
CA THR A 210 18.78 -16.26 1.49
C THR A 210 17.86 -16.85 2.54
N PHE A 211 16.76 -17.46 2.11
CA PHE A 211 15.83 -18.17 2.98
C PHE A 211 15.51 -19.54 2.41
N ARG A 212 15.70 -20.59 3.20
CA ARG A 212 15.47 -22.00 2.81
C ARG A 212 16.12 -22.35 1.45
N GLY A 213 17.37 -21.92 1.24
CA GLY A 213 18.14 -22.17 0.01
C GLY A 213 17.77 -21.29 -1.19
N ARG A 214 16.80 -20.39 -1.06
CA ARG A 214 16.40 -19.46 -2.12
C ARG A 214 16.87 -18.04 -1.83
N VAL A 215 17.50 -17.40 -2.81
CA VAL A 215 17.85 -15.97 -2.76
C VAL A 215 16.61 -15.13 -3.06
N TYR A 216 16.36 -14.14 -2.21
CA TYR A 216 15.34 -13.12 -2.35
C TYR A 216 16.01 -11.76 -2.52
N ASN A 217 15.61 -11.01 -3.56
CA ASN A 217 16.14 -9.69 -3.84
C ASN A 217 15.17 -8.60 -3.40
N GLY A 218 15.73 -7.50 -2.92
CA GLY A 218 15.00 -6.33 -2.47
C GLY A 218 14.55 -5.46 -3.63
N HIS A 219 13.45 -4.75 -3.40
CA HIS A 219 12.74 -3.97 -4.42
C HIS A 219 12.83 -2.44 -4.21
N ASN A 220 13.64 -1.98 -3.26
CA ASN A 220 13.86 -0.55 -3.06
C ASN A 220 14.79 -0.01 -4.16
N ASN A 221 14.22 0.43 -5.29
CA ASN A 221 14.97 0.89 -6.45
C ASN A 221 15.96 2.02 -6.14
N LEU A 222 15.64 2.91 -5.19
CA LEU A 222 16.52 4.03 -4.85
C LEU A 222 17.87 3.57 -4.29
N MET A 223 17.90 2.45 -3.55
CA MET A 223 19.14 1.82 -3.04
C MET A 223 20.14 1.46 -4.14
N TYR A 224 19.65 1.25 -5.37
CA TYR A 224 20.49 0.88 -6.52
C TYR A 224 20.86 2.09 -7.39
N ARG A 225 20.09 3.18 -7.31
CA ARG A 225 20.10 4.27 -8.31
C ARG A 225 20.54 5.61 -7.75
N TYR A 226 20.59 5.77 -6.43
CA TYR A 226 20.96 7.02 -5.78
C TYR A 226 22.05 6.77 -4.75
N ALA A 227 23.23 7.36 -4.96
CA ALA A 227 24.37 7.19 -4.06
C ALA A 227 24.08 7.80 -2.68
N GLY A 228 24.47 7.09 -1.62
CA GLY A 228 24.25 7.51 -0.24
C GLY A 228 22.92 7.05 0.36
N VAL A 229 21.99 6.49 -0.41
CA VAL A 229 20.76 5.89 0.15
C VAL A 229 21.07 4.59 0.87
N ASP A 230 20.61 4.48 2.10
CA ASP A 230 20.84 3.35 3.02
C ASP A 230 19.54 2.75 3.59
N GLY A 231 18.38 3.23 3.13
CA GLY A 231 17.06 2.70 3.51
C GLY A 231 15.88 3.48 2.90
N ILE A 232 14.65 3.36 3.41
CA ILE A 232 14.22 2.42 4.46
C ILE A 232 13.18 1.46 3.88
N LYS A 233 12.05 1.98 3.39
CA LYS A 233 10.94 1.12 3.01
C LYS A 233 10.03 1.74 1.97
N THR A 234 9.63 0.95 0.97
CA THR A 234 8.53 1.27 0.06
C THR A 234 7.22 0.62 0.52
N GLY A 235 6.10 1.19 0.08
CA GLY A 235 4.78 0.58 0.18
C GLY A 235 3.86 1.01 -0.95
N TYR A 236 2.91 0.15 -1.31
CA TYR A 236 1.85 0.46 -2.26
C TYR A 236 0.60 -0.34 -1.94
N THR A 237 -0.54 0.32 -2.04
CA THR A 237 -1.86 -0.25 -2.30
C THR A 237 -2.62 0.65 -3.27
N ASN A 238 -3.72 0.17 -3.85
CA ASN A 238 -4.56 1.01 -4.71
C ASN A 238 -5.09 2.25 -3.98
N VAL A 239 -5.38 2.12 -2.69
CA VAL A 239 -5.88 3.22 -1.86
C VAL A 239 -4.76 4.18 -1.49
N SER A 240 -3.56 3.68 -1.22
CA SER A 240 -2.45 4.51 -0.76
C SER A 240 -1.65 5.20 -1.87
N GLY A 241 -1.76 4.71 -3.11
CA GLY A 241 -0.79 5.01 -4.14
C GLY A 241 0.61 4.50 -3.77
N TYR A 242 1.64 5.08 -4.37
CA TYR A 242 3.03 4.65 -4.22
C TYR A 242 3.75 5.49 -3.16
N ASN A 243 4.25 4.81 -2.12
CA ASN A 243 4.84 5.40 -0.92
C ASN A 243 6.30 4.96 -0.71
N LEU A 244 7.13 5.86 -0.18
CA LEU A 244 8.53 5.61 0.15
C LEU A 244 8.95 6.45 1.35
N VAL A 245 9.57 5.80 2.33
CA VAL A 245 10.46 6.43 3.30
C VAL A 245 11.88 6.05 2.93
N SER A 246 12.74 7.04 2.72
CA SER A 246 14.14 6.84 2.39
C SER A 246 15.03 7.58 3.37
N SER A 247 16.18 7.00 3.69
CA SER A 247 17.27 7.72 4.32
C SER A 247 18.47 7.75 3.38
N ALA A 248 19.22 8.84 3.44
CA ALA A 248 20.44 9.00 2.67
C ALA A 248 21.48 9.79 3.46
N TYR A 249 22.73 9.40 3.34
CA TYR A 249 23.87 10.15 3.84
C TYR A 249 24.53 10.93 2.71
N ILE A 250 24.46 12.26 2.79
CA ILE A 250 24.91 13.19 1.74
C ILE A 250 25.63 14.35 2.40
N ASN A 251 26.88 14.64 1.98
CA ASN A 251 27.67 15.78 2.48
C ASN A 251 27.74 15.85 4.02
N ASN A 252 28.06 14.71 4.66
CA ASN A 252 28.17 14.60 6.11
C ASN A 252 26.88 14.92 6.90
N ARG A 253 25.73 14.80 6.24
CA ARG A 253 24.40 14.89 6.85
C ARG A 253 23.59 13.66 6.54
N HIS A 254 22.85 13.19 7.53
CA HIS A 254 21.83 12.20 7.24
C HIS A 254 20.47 12.83 7.02
N LEU A 255 19.84 12.49 5.91
CA LEU A 255 18.50 12.91 5.56
C LEU A 255 17.52 11.77 5.76
N VAL A 256 16.30 12.10 6.16
CA VAL A 256 15.12 11.22 6.05
C VAL A 256 14.07 11.93 5.21
N GLY A 257 13.76 11.35 4.06
CA GLY A 257 12.74 11.82 3.14
C GLY A 257 11.54 10.87 3.11
N VAL A 258 10.33 11.44 2.98
CA VAL A 258 9.09 10.68 2.81
C VAL A 258 8.32 11.22 1.62
N VAL A 259 7.80 10.33 0.78
CA VAL A 259 6.85 10.61 -0.30
C VAL A 259 5.69 9.63 -0.18
N LEU A 260 4.46 10.14 -0.07
CA LEU A 260 3.22 9.35 0.01
C LEU A 260 2.28 9.72 -1.14
N GLY A 261 1.49 8.76 -1.63
CA GLY A 261 0.41 9.03 -2.59
C GLY A 261 0.88 9.34 -4.02
N ALA A 262 2.07 8.90 -4.44
CA ALA A 262 2.48 9.10 -5.83
C ALA A 262 1.68 8.19 -6.78
N GLY A 263 1.47 8.61 -8.04
CA GLY A 263 0.69 7.85 -9.02
C GLY A 263 1.42 6.63 -9.61
N SER A 264 2.74 6.55 -9.48
CA SER A 264 3.56 5.42 -9.95
C SER A 264 4.86 5.30 -9.18
N ALA A 265 5.48 4.11 -9.22
CA ALA A 265 6.80 3.89 -8.61
C ALA A 265 7.87 4.83 -9.19
N GLY A 266 7.85 5.07 -10.51
CA GLY A 266 8.80 5.98 -11.17
C GLY A 266 8.63 7.43 -10.72
N GLN A 267 7.38 7.90 -10.56
CA GLN A 267 7.11 9.24 -10.02
C GLN A 267 7.57 9.38 -8.57
N ARG A 268 7.24 8.40 -7.73
CA ARG A 268 7.69 8.34 -6.33
C ARG A 268 9.21 8.42 -6.22
N ASP A 269 9.90 7.55 -6.96
CA ASP A 269 11.37 7.45 -6.92
C ASP A 269 12.02 8.72 -7.47
N GLY A 270 11.50 9.25 -8.59
CA GLY A 270 11.98 10.52 -9.16
C GLY A 270 11.76 11.71 -8.23
N GLN A 271 10.63 11.76 -7.53
CA GLN A 271 10.36 12.81 -6.54
C GLN A 271 11.29 12.70 -5.34
N MET A 272 11.49 11.49 -4.79
CA MET A 272 12.41 11.29 -3.68
C MET A 272 13.84 11.70 -4.06
N ALA A 273 14.34 11.28 -5.23
CA ALA A 273 15.66 11.66 -5.71
C ALA A 273 15.82 13.19 -5.84
N LYS A 274 14.82 13.89 -6.38
CA LYS A 274 14.82 15.37 -6.46
C LYS A 274 14.90 16.01 -5.08
N LEU A 275 14.14 15.49 -4.12
CA LEU A 275 14.12 15.99 -2.74
C LEU A 275 15.47 15.77 -2.06
N LEU A 276 16.03 14.57 -2.13
CA LEU A 276 17.34 14.25 -1.55
C LEU A 276 18.45 15.12 -2.17
N THR A 277 18.46 15.29 -3.50
CA THR A 277 19.43 16.17 -4.17
C THR A 277 19.27 17.63 -3.73
N ARG A 278 18.02 18.13 -3.71
CA ARG A 278 17.72 19.51 -3.33
C ARG A 278 18.17 19.82 -1.91
N PHE A 279 17.90 18.93 -0.96
CA PHE A 279 18.13 19.18 0.48
C PHE A 279 19.47 18.64 0.99
N GLY A 280 20.15 17.76 0.25
CA GLY A 280 21.50 17.28 0.57
C GLY A 280 22.61 18.29 0.25
N GLY A 281 22.35 19.21 -0.67
CA GLY A 281 23.31 20.25 -1.09
C GLY A 281 23.31 21.54 -0.26
N VAL A 282 22.46 21.70 0.76
CA VAL A 282 22.25 23.00 1.43
C VAL A 282 22.76 23.01 2.88
N ASP A 283 23.77 23.82 3.16
CA ASP A 283 24.22 24.17 4.52
C ASP A 283 23.25 25.15 5.19
N ASN A 284 22.14 24.65 5.71
CA ASN A 284 21.27 25.44 6.57
C ASN A 284 21.78 25.35 8.02
N GLY A 285 22.28 26.45 8.58
CA GLY A 285 23.07 26.48 9.82
C GLY A 285 22.44 25.97 11.13
N LYS A 286 23.33 25.82 12.13
CA LYS A 286 23.19 25.53 13.58
C LYS A 286 21.89 24.86 14.10
N ALA A 287 22.06 23.62 14.59
CA ALA A 287 21.06 22.79 15.25
C ALA A 287 20.53 23.41 16.57
N ALA A 288 19.23 23.29 16.80
CA ALA A 288 18.64 23.44 18.13
C ALA A 288 18.58 22.05 18.81
N PRO A 289 18.80 21.96 20.14
CA PRO A 289 18.86 20.68 20.83
C PRO A 289 17.50 19.96 20.84
N LEU A 290 17.56 18.63 20.69
CA LEU A 290 16.41 17.73 20.74
C LEU A 290 15.67 17.85 22.09
N VAL A 291 14.34 18.02 22.05
CA VAL A 291 13.49 17.79 23.22
C VAL A 291 13.49 16.28 23.49
N ALA A 292 14.04 15.88 24.63
CA ALA A 292 14.15 14.49 25.04
C ALA A 292 12.76 13.81 25.02
N MET A 293 12.61 12.77 24.20
CA MET A 293 11.48 11.85 24.30
C MET A 293 11.68 10.95 25.51
N ALA A 294 10.63 10.80 26.33
CA ALA A 294 10.66 10.02 27.56
C ALA A 294 11.10 8.56 27.31
N LYS A 295 11.83 7.99 28.27
CA LYS A 295 12.32 6.61 28.22
C LYS A 295 11.17 5.64 27.96
N PRO A 296 11.29 4.70 27.00
CA PRO A 296 10.25 3.71 26.77
C PRO A 296 10.12 2.78 27.98
N GLN A 297 8.91 2.69 28.52
CA GLN A 297 8.56 1.78 29.61
C GLN A 297 8.12 0.43 29.03
N ALA A 298 8.65 -0.66 29.57
CA ALA A 298 8.36 -2.01 29.11
C ALA A 298 6.86 -2.33 29.23
N VAL A 299 6.24 -2.76 28.12
CA VAL A 299 4.82 -3.12 28.08
C VAL A 299 4.68 -4.59 28.44
N THR A 300 4.25 -4.88 29.67
CA THR A 300 3.83 -6.23 30.10
C THR A 300 2.32 -6.27 30.24
N ALA A 301 1.61 -6.84 29.26
CA ALA A 301 0.19 -7.14 29.40
C ALA A 301 -0.12 -8.54 28.83
N LYS A 302 -0.64 -9.43 29.69
CA LYS A 302 -1.25 -10.70 29.28
C LYS A 302 -2.65 -10.42 28.75
N LEU A 303 -2.95 -10.84 27.52
CA LEU A 303 -4.27 -10.71 26.90
C LEU A 303 -4.80 -12.09 26.48
N LYS A 304 -6.08 -12.33 26.81
CA LYS A 304 -6.87 -13.54 26.51
C LYS A 304 -7.34 -13.56 25.04
N PRO A 305 -7.76 -14.73 24.50
CA PRO A 305 -7.80 -14.97 23.06
C PRO A 305 -9.09 -14.51 22.35
N ASP A 306 -8.97 -14.43 21.02
CA ASP A 306 -9.98 -14.57 19.96
C ASP A 306 -10.66 -13.36 19.27
N VAL A 307 -11.14 -13.67 18.04
CA VAL A 307 -12.02 -13.00 17.04
C VAL A 307 -11.41 -12.14 15.90
N VAL A 308 -10.08 -12.05 15.74
CA VAL A 308 -9.49 -11.06 14.80
C VAL A 308 -9.35 -11.55 13.34
N ALA A 309 -9.34 -12.87 13.10
CA ALA A 309 -9.12 -13.42 11.76
C ALA A 309 -10.19 -12.99 10.74
N ASP A 310 -11.40 -12.63 11.19
CA ASP A 310 -12.52 -12.19 10.35
C ASP A 310 -12.49 -10.69 10.00
N LEU A 311 -11.49 -9.93 10.46
CA LEU A 311 -11.37 -8.47 10.25
C LEU A 311 -10.48 -8.08 9.07
N ILE A 312 -9.88 -9.07 8.39
CA ILE A 312 -9.03 -8.89 7.22
C ILE A 312 -9.79 -9.48 6.03
N ASP A 313 -10.39 -8.61 5.21
CA ASP A 313 -10.97 -9.03 3.95
C ASP A 313 -9.86 -9.31 2.93
N ASP A 314 -9.39 -10.56 2.90
CA ASP A 314 -8.37 -11.04 1.96
C ASP A 314 -8.77 -10.87 0.48
N THR A 315 -10.05 -10.65 0.18
CA THR A 315 -10.55 -10.51 -1.19
C THR A 315 -10.34 -9.12 -1.79
N GLN A 316 -10.01 -8.10 -0.98
CA GLN A 316 -9.76 -6.72 -1.41
C GLN A 316 -8.29 -6.27 -1.27
N ILE A 317 -7.37 -7.22 -1.05
CA ILE A 317 -5.97 -6.90 -0.75
C ILE A 317 -5.12 -6.73 -2.02
N GLU A 318 -4.76 -5.48 -2.26
CA GLU A 318 -3.77 -5.07 -3.26
C GLU A 318 -2.56 -4.45 -2.54
N GLN A 319 -1.60 -5.25 -2.08
CA GLN A 319 -0.35 -4.74 -1.49
C GLN A 319 0.88 -5.24 -2.27
N GLY A 320 1.79 -4.32 -2.60
CA GLY A 320 3.00 -4.56 -3.39
C GLY A 320 3.93 -3.35 -3.39
N ASP A 321 4.90 -3.30 -4.30
CA ASP A 321 5.79 -2.13 -4.55
C ASP A 321 5.53 -1.48 -5.93
N GLY A 322 4.64 -2.10 -6.73
CA GLY A 322 4.33 -1.83 -8.13
C GLY A 322 5.58 -1.74 -9.04
N GLY A 323 6.67 -2.42 -8.65
CA GLY A 323 7.87 -2.63 -9.44
C GLY A 323 7.74 -3.93 -10.23
N TYR A 324 7.37 -3.80 -11.50
CA TYR A 324 6.90 -4.86 -12.41
C TYR A 324 5.53 -5.44 -12.03
N PRO A 325 4.62 -5.67 -13.00
CA PRO A 325 3.43 -6.47 -12.76
C PRO A 325 3.87 -7.91 -12.53
N VAL A 326 4.14 -8.27 -11.27
CA VAL A 326 4.04 -9.68 -10.88
C VAL A 326 2.55 -9.92 -10.76
N THR A 327 1.98 -10.41 -11.85
CA THR A 327 0.57 -10.78 -11.99
C THR A 327 0.12 -11.58 -10.77
N SER A 328 -0.63 -10.93 -9.89
CA SER A 328 -1.40 -11.61 -8.85
C SER A 328 -2.40 -12.51 -9.56
N GLY A 329 -2.20 -13.83 -9.49
CA GLY A 329 -3.26 -14.80 -9.67
C GLY A 329 -3.99 -14.83 -11.01
N ARG A 330 -3.45 -14.26 -12.10
CA ARG A 330 -3.82 -14.72 -13.43
C ARG A 330 -2.83 -15.79 -13.81
N SER A 331 -3.35 -16.99 -14.01
CA SER A 331 -2.60 -18.04 -14.67
C SER A 331 -1.83 -17.49 -15.86
N ASN A 332 -0.56 -17.88 -15.93
CA ASN A 332 0.26 -17.62 -17.10
C ASN A 332 -0.17 -18.49 -18.29
N TRP A 333 -1.25 -19.26 -18.19
CA TRP A 333 -1.77 -20.07 -19.28
C TRP A 333 -2.83 -19.34 -20.08
N ARG A 334 -2.70 -19.47 -21.39
CA ARG A 334 -3.65 -19.01 -22.41
C ARG A 334 -3.85 -20.10 -23.45
N ILE A 335 -4.93 -19.97 -24.21
CA ILE A 335 -5.17 -20.78 -25.39
C ILE A 335 -5.09 -19.92 -26.65
N GLN A 336 -4.49 -20.46 -27.71
CA GLN A 336 -4.42 -19.83 -29.02
C GLN A 336 -5.26 -20.62 -30.00
N LEU A 337 -6.20 -19.96 -30.68
CA LEU A 337 -7.14 -20.62 -31.59
C LEU A 337 -6.73 -20.54 -33.06
N ALA A 338 -6.17 -19.40 -33.47
CA ALA A 338 -5.85 -19.15 -34.87
C ALA A 338 -4.71 -18.15 -35.03
N ALA A 339 -4.11 -18.14 -36.23
CA ALA A 339 -3.23 -17.09 -36.70
C ALA A 339 -3.66 -16.67 -38.11
N THR A 340 -3.92 -15.39 -38.33
CA THR A 340 -4.39 -14.84 -39.61
C THR A 340 -3.37 -13.85 -40.19
N PRO A 341 -3.35 -13.61 -41.51
CA PRO A 341 -2.45 -12.62 -42.12
C PRO A 341 -2.92 -11.16 -41.90
N SER A 342 -4.17 -10.94 -41.47
CA SER A 342 -4.73 -9.60 -41.24
C SER A 342 -5.34 -9.46 -39.85
N ARG A 343 -5.25 -8.25 -39.29
CA ARG A 343 -5.86 -7.93 -37.98
C ARG A 343 -7.38 -8.02 -38.02
N ALA A 344 -7.99 -7.61 -39.13
CA ALA A 344 -9.43 -7.70 -39.34
C ALA A 344 -9.93 -9.15 -39.26
N GLY A 345 -9.25 -10.09 -39.94
CA GLY A 345 -9.60 -11.51 -39.84
C GLY A 345 -9.34 -12.10 -38.45
N ALA A 346 -8.37 -11.58 -37.70
CA ALA A 346 -8.15 -11.99 -36.31
C ALA A 346 -9.28 -11.51 -35.39
N SER A 347 -9.78 -10.28 -35.58
CA SER A 347 -10.92 -9.72 -34.82
C SER A 347 -12.20 -10.50 -35.08
N GLU A 348 -12.50 -10.81 -36.34
CA GLU A 348 -13.69 -11.60 -36.70
C GLU A 348 -13.68 -12.99 -36.05
N LEU A 349 -12.53 -13.68 -36.09
CA LEU A 349 -12.37 -14.98 -35.42
C LEU A 349 -12.44 -14.86 -33.90
N GLN A 350 -11.91 -13.79 -33.31
CA GLN A 350 -12.02 -13.56 -31.87
C GLN A 350 -13.49 -13.41 -31.45
N GLU A 351 -14.26 -12.58 -32.16
CA GLU A 351 -15.68 -12.37 -31.87
C GLU A 351 -16.50 -13.64 -32.07
N LYS A 352 -16.24 -14.38 -33.16
CA LYS A 352 -16.89 -15.67 -33.45
C LYS A 352 -16.67 -16.70 -32.35
N TYR A 353 -15.45 -16.81 -31.81
CA TYR A 353 -15.11 -17.85 -30.82
C TYR A 353 -15.22 -17.40 -29.36
N ALA A 354 -15.29 -16.09 -29.08
CA ALA A 354 -15.48 -15.57 -27.72
C ALA A 354 -16.65 -16.21 -26.94
N PRO A 355 -17.88 -16.37 -27.49
CA PRO A 355 -18.98 -16.97 -26.74
C PRO A 355 -18.79 -18.48 -26.50
N VAL A 356 -18.00 -19.17 -27.33
CA VAL A 356 -17.68 -20.59 -27.15
C VAL A 356 -16.60 -20.75 -26.08
N VAL A 357 -15.55 -19.92 -26.13
CA VAL A 357 -14.46 -19.93 -25.15
C VAL A 357 -14.96 -19.52 -23.77
N SER A 358 -15.81 -18.50 -23.64
CA SER A 358 -16.36 -18.07 -22.35
C SER A 358 -17.22 -19.13 -21.65
N ARG A 359 -17.83 -20.06 -22.41
CA ARG A 359 -18.55 -21.21 -21.84
C ARG A 359 -17.61 -22.30 -21.31
N ILE A 360 -16.45 -22.46 -21.93
CA ILE A 360 -15.45 -23.48 -21.58
C ILE A 360 -14.50 -22.97 -20.49
N VAL A 361 -14.16 -21.68 -20.54
CA VAL A 361 -13.27 -20.98 -19.61
C VAL A 361 -13.97 -19.69 -19.15
N PRO A 362 -14.76 -19.76 -18.06
CA PRO A 362 -15.41 -18.57 -17.51
C PRO A 362 -14.41 -17.47 -17.16
N GLY A 363 -14.67 -16.25 -17.64
CA GLY A 363 -13.79 -15.09 -17.42
C GLY A 363 -12.59 -14.98 -18.36
N ALA A 364 -12.49 -15.84 -19.38
CA ALA A 364 -11.45 -15.72 -20.39
C ALA A 364 -11.56 -14.41 -21.21
N LYS A 365 -10.44 -13.76 -21.46
CA LYS A 365 -10.39 -12.49 -22.23
C LYS A 365 -9.72 -12.71 -23.57
N GLY A 366 -10.39 -12.32 -24.65
CA GLY A 366 -9.84 -12.38 -26.01
C GLY A 366 -8.76 -11.32 -26.23
N GLU A 367 -7.65 -11.73 -26.83
CA GLU A 367 -6.48 -10.92 -27.14
C GLU A 367 -5.96 -11.23 -28.55
N ILE A 368 -5.69 -10.19 -29.33
CA ILE A 368 -4.98 -10.30 -30.61
C ILE A 368 -3.55 -9.82 -30.42
N SER A 369 -2.60 -10.65 -30.81
CA SER A 369 -1.18 -10.33 -30.69
C SER A 369 -0.45 -10.52 -32.02
N PRO A 370 0.34 -9.53 -32.47
CA PRO A 370 1.18 -9.68 -33.66
C PRO A 370 2.34 -10.65 -33.35
N SER A 371 2.78 -11.42 -34.35
CA SER A 371 3.96 -12.28 -34.21
C SER A 371 5.23 -11.45 -33.96
N PRO A 372 6.08 -11.79 -32.97
CA PRO A 372 7.29 -11.03 -32.64
C PRO A 372 8.41 -11.12 -33.70
N LYS A 373 8.41 -12.14 -34.55
CA LYS A 373 9.41 -12.35 -35.62
C LYS A 373 8.74 -12.97 -36.87
N GLY A 374 9.06 -12.46 -38.07
CA GLY A 374 8.61 -12.97 -39.38
C GLY A 374 7.39 -12.26 -40.00
N ARG A 375 6.79 -12.88 -41.04
CA ARG A 375 5.59 -12.38 -41.76
C ARG A 375 4.52 -11.92 -40.76
N LYS A 376 3.91 -10.74 -41.00
CA LYS A 376 2.91 -10.10 -40.14
C LYS A 376 1.66 -10.99 -40.00
N VAL A 377 1.68 -11.90 -39.03
CA VAL A 377 0.52 -12.72 -38.65
C VAL A 377 -0.01 -12.28 -37.30
N TYR A 378 -1.34 -12.28 -37.16
CA TYR A 378 -2.08 -11.89 -35.98
C TYR A 378 -2.66 -13.13 -35.33
N ARG A 379 -2.29 -13.38 -34.08
CA ARG A 379 -2.68 -14.57 -33.33
C ARG A 379 -3.85 -14.24 -32.42
N VAL A 380 -4.91 -15.03 -32.54
CA VAL A 380 -6.13 -14.95 -31.71
C VAL A 380 -5.95 -15.82 -30.48
N ARG A 381 -5.95 -15.20 -29.30
CA ARG A 381 -5.65 -15.83 -28.01
C ARG A 381 -6.71 -15.50 -26.98
N PHE A 382 -6.86 -16.36 -25.99
CA PHE A 382 -7.70 -16.11 -24.83
C PHE A 382 -6.90 -16.32 -23.55
N SER A 383 -6.78 -15.28 -22.74
CA SER A 383 -6.06 -15.26 -21.47
C SER A 383 -7.00 -15.49 -20.29
N GLY A 384 -6.45 -15.84 -19.12
CA GLY A 384 -7.23 -16.10 -17.90
C GLY A 384 -7.52 -17.58 -17.62
N VAL A 385 -6.80 -18.51 -18.25
CA VAL A 385 -7.01 -19.94 -18.06
C VAL A 385 -6.26 -20.45 -16.84
N ARG A 386 -6.93 -20.75 -15.72
CA ARG A 386 -6.37 -20.99 -14.37
C ARG A 386 -5.02 -21.73 -14.22
N ASP A 387 -4.73 -22.75 -15.03
CA ASP A 387 -3.49 -23.54 -14.96
C ASP A 387 -3.27 -24.36 -16.26
N SER A 388 -2.15 -25.07 -16.35
CA SER A 388 -1.79 -25.92 -17.50
C SER A 388 -2.80 -27.03 -17.79
N ALA A 389 -3.36 -27.62 -16.73
CA ALA A 389 -4.33 -28.72 -16.86
C ALA A 389 -5.66 -28.18 -17.39
N ALA A 390 -6.10 -27.02 -16.91
CA ALA A 390 -7.27 -26.31 -17.42
C ALA A 390 -7.09 -25.90 -18.88
N ALA A 391 -5.90 -25.41 -19.28
CA ALA A 391 -5.61 -25.05 -20.67
C ALA A 391 -5.61 -26.26 -21.61
N SER A 392 -5.01 -27.38 -21.17
CA SER A 392 -5.02 -28.62 -21.94
C SER A 392 -6.43 -29.20 -22.09
N LYS A 393 -7.23 -29.17 -21.01
CA LYS A 393 -8.63 -29.61 -21.01
C LYS A 393 -9.50 -28.73 -21.90
N ALA A 394 -9.35 -27.41 -21.82
CA ALA A 394 -10.07 -26.47 -22.68
C ALA A 394 -9.74 -26.69 -24.16
N CYS A 395 -8.46 -26.88 -24.50
CA CYS A 395 -8.09 -27.19 -25.88
C CYS A 395 -8.60 -28.54 -26.37
N ALA A 396 -8.65 -29.56 -25.51
CA ALA A 396 -9.25 -30.84 -25.88
C ALA A 396 -10.75 -30.71 -26.19
N GLN A 397 -11.48 -29.89 -25.41
CA GLN A 397 -12.90 -29.62 -25.65
C GLN A 397 -13.14 -28.82 -26.92
N LEU A 398 -12.32 -27.81 -27.20
CA LEU A 398 -12.40 -27.01 -28.42
C LEU A 398 -12.09 -27.84 -29.68
N LYS A 399 -11.09 -28.73 -29.62
CA LYS A 399 -10.78 -29.66 -30.73
C LYS A 399 -11.92 -30.62 -31.03
N ARG A 400 -12.68 -31.08 -30.01
CA ARG A 400 -13.90 -31.89 -30.23
C ARG A 400 -14.99 -31.14 -30.99
N GLN A 401 -14.99 -29.81 -30.92
CA GLN A 401 -15.87 -28.94 -31.70
C GLN A 401 -15.23 -28.48 -33.02
N GLN A 402 -14.17 -29.16 -33.48
CA GLN A 402 -13.42 -28.83 -34.70
C GLN A 402 -12.78 -27.42 -34.67
N ILE A 403 -12.49 -26.89 -33.48
CA ILE A 403 -11.79 -25.61 -33.30
C ILE A 403 -10.33 -25.90 -32.96
N ALA A 404 -9.41 -25.40 -33.79
CA ALA A 404 -7.98 -25.49 -33.53
C ALA A 404 -7.64 -24.80 -32.20
N CYS A 405 -6.79 -25.44 -31.38
CA CYS A 405 -6.40 -24.89 -30.08
C CYS A 405 -5.02 -25.37 -29.66
N LEU A 406 -4.21 -24.43 -29.18
CA LEU A 406 -2.90 -24.67 -28.57
C LEU A 406 -2.85 -24.03 -27.18
N ALA A 407 -2.52 -24.82 -26.16
CA ALA A 407 -2.27 -24.32 -24.81
C ALA A 407 -0.85 -23.75 -24.74
N ILE A 408 -0.71 -22.51 -24.27
CA ILE A 408 0.57 -21.77 -24.29
C ILE A 408 0.74 -21.05 -22.96
N GLN A 409 1.96 -21.08 -22.43
CA GLN A 409 2.35 -20.30 -21.27
C GLN A 409 2.89 -18.92 -21.70
N ASN A 410 2.55 -17.89 -20.94
CA ASN A 410 2.82 -16.48 -21.24
C ASN A 410 4.28 -16.16 -21.45
#